data_AF-A0A2A3ZKQ2-F1
#
_entry.id   AF-A0A2A3ZKQ2-F1
#
_cell.length_a   1.000
_cell.length_b   1.000
_cell.length_c   1.000
_cell.angle_alpha   90.00
_cell.angle_beta   90.00
_cell.angle_gamma   90.00
#
_symmetry.space_group_name_H-M   'P 1'
#
loop_
_entity.id
_entity.type
_entity.pdbx_description
1 polymer ?
#
loop_
_entity_poly.entity_id
_entity_poly.type
_entity_poly.pdbx_seq_one_letter_code
_entity_poly.pdbx_strand_id
1 'polypeptide(L)'
;MVPLNIDGKALGDDIAKFVIDNHEALNIKYVIWYQRIYNVERADEGWRKMPDRGGDTQNHKDHPHVSFQTDSKGAPKDAAGKGGKGGGSDDSDDGNADNVNCEADGTGGGSGDDDIPDDGRKNPGAWGGHKNGEIPTDKLKKIPWTPDSKKEYLRKDATEALIAMNKAYKKEFNTDIAITDAYRDLAEQKVLYKRYGPGRAAVPGKSNHGWALAVDCGGGINKFGSPQHKWMQKNAKKFGWEHPPWAREGQKNQEAWHWEYYGKNKETEA
;
A
#
# COMPACT_ATOMS: atom_id res chain seq x y z
N MET A 1 -6.52 -7.15 11.91
CA MET A 1 -6.87 -8.57 11.81
C MET A 1 -6.09 -9.20 10.65
N VAL A 2 -5.71 -10.45 10.77
CA VAL A 2 -5.02 -11.30 9.79
C VAL A 2 -5.91 -12.50 9.45
N PRO A 3 -5.84 -13.04 8.23
CA PRO A 3 -6.65 -14.19 7.85
C PRO A 3 -6.29 -15.44 8.68
N LEU A 4 -7.28 -16.28 8.98
CA LEU A 4 -7.11 -17.55 9.71
C LEU A 4 -6.52 -18.66 8.82
N ASN A 5 -5.31 -18.43 8.32
CA ASN A 5 -4.54 -19.37 7.53
C ASN A 5 -3.05 -19.28 7.89
N ILE A 6 -2.21 -20.13 7.29
CA ILE A 6 -0.79 -20.21 7.66
C ILE A 6 -0.04 -18.89 7.41
N ASP A 7 -0.40 -18.15 6.36
CA ASP A 7 0.26 -16.89 6.01
C ASP A 7 -0.19 -15.74 6.92
N GLY A 8 -1.48 -15.68 7.27
CA GLY A 8 -1.96 -14.75 8.28
C GLY A 8 -1.42 -15.07 9.66
N LYS A 9 -1.23 -16.36 9.97
CA LYS A 9 -0.54 -16.78 11.18
C LYS A 9 0.91 -16.30 11.19
N ALA A 10 1.65 -16.49 10.09
CA ALA A 10 3.03 -16.04 9.94
C ALA A 10 3.16 -14.51 10.07
N LEU A 11 2.28 -13.75 9.41
CA LEU A 11 2.23 -12.29 9.56
C LEU A 11 1.96 -11.86 11.01
N GLY A 12 1.01 -12.52 11.69
CA GLY A 12 0.76 -12.24 13.09
C GLY A 12 1.92 -12.64 14.01
N ASP A 13 2.66 -13.71 13.67
CA ASP A 13 3.89 -14.10 14.36
C ASP A 13 4.99 -13.04 14.17
N ASP A 14 5.16 -12.50 12.97
CA ASP A 14 6.13 -11.43 12.66
C ASP A 14 5.79 -10.12 13.40
N ILE A 15 4.51 -9.73 13.40
CA ILE A 15 4.04 -8.54 14.14
C ILE A 15 4.27 -8.74 15.64
N ALA A 16 3.86 -9.89 16.20
CA ALA A 16 4.06 -10.17 17.61
C ALA A 16 5.55 -10.17 17.99
N LYS A 17 6.42 -10.71 17.13
CA LYS A 17 7.87 -10.69 17.31
C LYS A 17 8.41 -9.26 17.27
N PHE A 18 8.06 -8.46 16.27
CA PHE A 18 8.50 -7.07 16.17
C PHE A 18 8.12 -6.27 17.42
N VAL A 19 6.88 -6.41 17.90
CA VAL A 19 6.38 -5.71 19.08
C VAL A 19 7.15 -6.13 20.35
N ILE A 20 7.47 -7.43 20.49
CA ILE A 20 8.29 -7.94 21.60
C ILE A 20 9.72 -7.42 21.49
N ASP A 21 10.34 -7.48 20.31
CA ASP A 21 11.74 -7.04 20.11
C ASP A 21 11.90 -5.52 20.33
N ASN A 22 10.84 -4.73 20.12
CA ASN A 22 10.85 -3.27 20.24
C ASN A 22 10.09 -2.78 21.50
N HIS A 23 9.86 -3.65 22.48
CA HIS A 23 8.95 -3.37 23.59
C HIS A 23 9.32 -2.14 24.42
N GLU A 24 10.62 -1.86 24.61
CA GLU A 24 11.11 -0.69 25.36
C GLU A 24 10.76 0.62 24.65
N ALA A 25 11.02 0.69 23.34
CA ALA A 25 10.74 1.87 22.53
C ALA A 25 9.24 2.12 22.39
N LEU A 26 8.44 1.05 22.36
CA LEU A 26 7.00 1.11 22.15
C LEU A 26 6.20 1.12 23.47
N ASN A 27 6.86 1.07 24.64
CA ASN A 27 6.23 0.91 25.96
C ASN A 27 5.21 -0.23 26.01
N ILE A 28 5.58 -1.41 25.55
CA ILE A 28 4.69 -2.57 25.55
C ILE A 28 4.65 -3.20 26.94
N LYS A 29 3.44 -3.57 27.38
CA LYS A 29 3.18 -4.33 28.60
C LYS A 29 3.05 -5.82 28.31
N TYR A 30 2.21 -6.18 27.33
CA TYR A 30 2.03 -7.56 26.90
C TYR A 30 1.49 -7.66 25.47
N VAL A 31 1.69 -8.83 24.87
CA VAL A 31 1.12 -9.21 23.56
C VAL A 31 0.32 -10.49 23.74
N ILE A 32 -0.88 -10.55 23.18
CA ILE A 32 -1.68 -11.77 23.04
C ILE A 32 -1.77 -12.10 21.56
N TRP A 33 -1.38 -13.32 21.20
CA TRP A 33 -1.41 -13.76 19.82
C TRP A 33 -1.55 -15.28 19.73
N TYR A 34 -2.50 -15.78 18.97
CA TYR A 34 -2.71 -17.21 18.73
C TYR A 34 -2.88 -18.04 20.02
N GLN A 35 -3.79 -17.58 20.91
CA GLN A 35 -4.15 -18.20 22.19
C GLN A 35 -3.00 -18.33 23.20
N ARG A 36 -2.04 -17.43 23.13
CA ARG A 36 -0.93 -17.31 24.08
C ARG A 36 -0.66 -15.85 24.40
N ILE A 37 -0.10 -15.60 25.58
CA ILE A 37 0.27 -14.27 26.07
C ILE A 37 1.77 -14.23 26.35
N TYR A 38 2.40 -13.11 26.00
CA TYR A 38 3.77 -12.75 26.34
C TYR A 38 3.75 -11.47 27.17
N ASN A 39 4.33 -11.50 28.37
CA ASN A 39 4.42 -10.34 29.25
C ASN A 39 5.88 -9.88 29.31
N VAL A 40 6.12 -8.60 29.03
CA VAL A 40 7.48 -8.03 29.00
C VAL A 40 8.17 -8.14 30.37
N GLU A 41 7.45 -7.88 31.45
CA GLU A 41 7.98 -8.01 32.83
C GLU A 41 8.28 -9.45 33.25
N ARG A 42 7.79 -10.44 32.49
CA ARG A 42 7.97 -11.89 32.73
C ARG A 42 8.56 -12.56 31.49
N ALA A 43 9.48 -11.86 30.83
CA ALA A 43 10.07 -12.28 29.56
C ALA A 43 10.82 -13.62 29.67
N ASP A 44 11.35 -13.92 30.85
CA ASP A 44 12.01 -15.17 31.22
C ASP A 44 11.10 -16.40 31.14
N GLU A 45 9.78 -16.22 31.34
CA GLU A 45 8.79 -17.29 31.18
C GLU A 45 8.37 -17.52 29.73
N GLY A 46 8.68 -16.58 28.84
CA GLY A 46 8.29 -16.62 27.44
C GLY A 46 6.77 -16.62 27.20
N TRP A 47 6.35 -17.28 26.12
CA TRP A 47 4.93 -17.40 25.75
C TRP A 47 4.19 -18.37 26.66
N ARG A 48 3.10 -17.91 27.28
CA ARG A 48 2.21 -18.74 28.11
C ARG A 48 0.88 -18.99 27.42
N LYS A 49 0.41 -20.23 27.47
CA LYS A 49 -0.89 -20.61 26.90
C LYS A 49 -2.03 -19.98 27.71
N MET A 50 -3.06 -19.52 27.00
CA MET A 50 -4.29 -19.01 27.60
C MET A 50 -5.41 -20.07 27.58
N PRO A 51 -6.37 -20.01 28.52
CA PRO A 51 -7.60 -20.79 28.42
C PRO A 51 -8.35 -20.49 27.13
N ASP A 52 -9.06 -21.49 26.60
CA ASP A 52 -9.97 -21.31 25.47
C ASP A 52 -11.19 -20.47 25.87
N ARG A 53 -11.52 -19.50 25.03
CA ARG A 53 -12.62 -18.53 25.23
C ARG A 53 -13.73 -18.66 24.19
N GLY A 54 -13.74 -19.74 23.40
CA GLY A 54 -14.89 -20.14 22.59
C GLY A 54 -14.90 -19.68 21.14
N GLY A 55 -13.80 -19.13 20.60
CA GLY A 55 -13.73 -18.75 19.17
C GLY A 55 -12.37 -18.17 18.75
N ASP A 56 -12.12 -18.10 17.44
CA ASP A 56 -10.81 -17.66 16.92
C ASP A 56 -10.49 -16.20 17.23
N THR A 57 -11.49 -15.31 17.15
CA THR A 57 -11.35 -13.90 17.57
C THR A 57 -11.13 -13.79 19.08
N GLN A 58 -11.91 -14.51 19.90
CA GLN A 58 -11.77 -14.49 21.37
C GLN A 58 -10.42 -15.08 21.82
N ASN A 59 -9.88 -16.03 21.05
CA ASN A 59 -8.57 -16.62 21.24
C ASN A 59 -7.44 -15.87 20.51
N HIS A 60 -7.73 -14.71 19.92
CA HIS A 60 -6.74 -13.84 19.27
C HIS A 60 -5.96 -14.53 18.15
N LYS A 61 -6.58 -15.39 17.36
CA LYS A 61 -5.95 -16.07 16.21
C LYS A 61 -6.04 -15.28 14.91
N ASP A 62 -6.95 -14.31 14.85
CA ASP A 62 -7.15 -13.41 13.71
C ASP A 62 -6.64 -11.99 14.00
N HIS A 63 -6.07 -11.69 15.16
CA HIS A 63 -5.39 -10.42 15.41
C HIS A 63 -4.38 -10.51 16.56
N PRO A 64 -3.16 -9.95 16.41
CA PRO A 64 -2.30 -9.64 17.54
C PRO A 64 -2.95 -8.54 18.39
N HIS A 65 -3.11 -8.79 19.69
CA HIS A 65 -3.55 -7.77 20.65
C HIS A 65 -2.36 -7.29 21.46
N VAL A 66 -2.16 -5.97 21.46
CA VAL A 66 -1.00 -5.32 22.07
C VAL A 66 -1.49 -4.38 23.16
N SER A 67 -0.93 -4.52 24.35
CA SER A 67 -1.21 -3.65 25.49
C SER A 67 0.02 -2.82 25.83
N PHE A 68 -0.19 -1.56 26.15
CA PHE A 68 0.84 -0.57 26.45
C PHE A 68 0.96 -0.33 27.95
N GLN A 69 2.13 0.09 28.41
CA GLN A 69 2.32 0.56 29.78
C GLN A 69 1.55 1.85 30.00
N THR A 70 1.04 2.02 31.22
CA THR A 70 0.38 3.24 31.65
C THR A 70 1.14 3.87 32.80
N ASP A 71 1.03 5.19 32.94
CA ASP A 71 1.54 5.91 34.09
C ASP A 71 0.67 5.65 35.36
N SER A 72 1.06 6.28 36.47
CA SER A 72 0.38 6.17 37.77
C SER A 72 -1.07 6.67 37.76
N LYS A 73 -1.48 7.40 36.71
CA LYS A 73 -2.84 7.93 36.51
C LYS A 73 -3.63 7.11 35.47
N GLY A 74 -3.04 6.06 34.89
CA GLY A 74 -3.66 5.19 33.90
C GLY A 74 -3.57 5.72 32.45
N ALA A 75 -2.85 6.81 32.21
CA ALA A 75 -2.62 7.33 30.85
C ALA A 75 -1.54 6.50 30.15
N PRO A 76 -1.62 6.28 28.81
CA PRO A 76 -0.56 5.62 28.06
C PRO A 76 0.77 6.33 28.28
N LYS A 77 1.81 5.58 28.61
CA LYS A 77 3.16 6.14 28.80
C LYS A 77 3.75 6.51 27.45
N ASP A 78 4.26 7.73 27.30
CA ASP A 78 4.92 8.19 26.07
C ASP A 78 6.14 7.33 25.73
N ALA A 79 6.21 6.87 24.48
CA ALA A 79 7.32 6.10 23.93
C ALA A 79 8.66 6.75 24.31
N ALA A 80 9.63 5.96 24.79
CA ALA A 80 10.92 6.50 25.25
C ALA A 80 11.70 7.10 24.07
N GLY A 81 11.52 8.40 23.83
CA GLY A 81 12.30 9.19 22.88
C GLY A 81 13.64 9.58 23.49
N LYS A 82 14.74 9.31 22.76
CA LYS A 82 16.04 9.94 23.01
C LYS A 82 15.85 11.45 23.11
N GLY A 83 16.26 12.01 24.24
CA GLY A 83 16.04 13.40 24.58
C GLY A 83 16.65 14.39 23.58
N GLY A 84 15.87 15.41 23.27
CA GLY A 84 16.34 16.72 22.81
C GLY A 84 15.54 17.78 23.56
N LYS A 85 16.11 18.34 24.64
CA LYS A 85 15.64 19.58 25.29
C LYS A 85 15.75 20.72 24.26
N GLY A 86 14.67 21.47 24.03
CA GLY A 86 14.44 22.79 24.64
C GLY A 86 14.54 23.85 23.53
N GLY A 87 13.78 24.94 23.51
CA GLY A 87 12.78 25.47 24.42
C GLY A 87 11.86 26.42 23.66
N GLY A 88 10.76 26.82 24.31
CA GLY A 88 9.84 27.81 23.77
C GLY A 88 10.38 29.24 23.89
N SER A 89 9.79 30.11 23.09
CA SER A 89 9.39 31.45 23.50
C SER A 89 8.34 31.96 22.54
N ASP A 90 7.30 32.51 23.13
CA ASP A 90 6.21 33.26 22.55
C ASP A 90 6.72 34.47 21.74
N ASP A 91 6.00 34.88 20.70
CA ASP A 91 5.42 36.23 20.57
C ASP A 91 4.86 36.47 19.16
N SER A 92 3.68 37.05 19.16
CA SER A 92 2.90 37.65 18.09
C SER A 92 3.62 38.80 17.38
N ASP A 93 3.47 38.93 16.05
CA ASP A 93 3.03 40.21 15.46
C ASP A 93 2.51 40.07 14.01
N ASP A 94 1.54 40.92 13.71
CA ASP A 94 0.85 41.13 12.44
C ASP A 94 1.75 41.79 11.38
N GLY A 95 1.47 41.57 10.09
CA GLY A 95 2.18 42.33 9.04
C GLY A 95 1.93 41.92 7.59
N ASN A 96 0.72 42.21 7.12
CA ASN A 96 0.34 42.68 5.78
C ASN A 96 1.28 42.47 4.56
N ALA A 97 0.69 41.82 3.54
CA ALA A 97 0.84 41.98 2.08
C ALA A 97 2.13 42.55 1.49
N ASP A 98 2.70 41.84 0.49
CA ASP A 98 2.74 42.40 -0.86
C ASP A 98 2.98 41.35 -1.95
N ASN A 99 2.38 41.68 -3.09
CA ASN A 99 2.10 40.91 -4.28
C ASN A 99 3.26 41.02 -5.29
N VAL A 100 3.89 39.92 -5.73
CA VAL A 100 4.57 39.91 -7.04
C VAL A 100 4.45 38.56 -7.75
N ASN A 101 4.13 38.72 -9.02
CA ASN A 101 3.74 37.83 -10.08
C ASN A 101 4.79 36.79 -10.50
N CYS A 102 4.29 35.78 -11.22
CA CYS A 102 5.04 34.84 -12.02
C CYS A 102 5.97 35.53 -13.03
N GLU A 103 7.12 34.91 -13.28
CA GLU A 103 7.59 34.62 -14.64
C GLU A 103 8.66 33.53 -14.61
N ALA A 104 8.60 32.70 -15.64
CA ALA A 104 9.48 31.58 -15.87
C ALA A 104 10.86 32.06 -16.31
N ASP A 105 11.90 31.36 -15.87
CA ASP A 105 13.07 31.11 -16.72
C ASP A 105 13.74 29.81 -16.29
N GLY A 106 13.95 28.94 -17.27
CA GLY A 106 14.38 27.56 -17.09
C GLY A 106 15.89 27.37 -17.02
N THR A 107 16.24 26.07 -17.05
CA THR A 107 17.55 25.41 -17.16
C THR A 107 18.43 25.43 -15.90
N GLY A 108 18.92 24.32 -15.36
CA GLY A 108 18.87 22.91 -15.74
C GLY A 108 20.02 22.12 -15.09
N GLY A 109 19.82 20.82 -14.90
CA GLY A 109 20.86 19.82 -14.63
C GLY A 109 21.05 19.44 -13.16
N GLY A 110 20.94 18.17 -12.73
CA GLY A 110 20.69 16.92 -13.43
C GLY A 110 20.95 15.76 -12.47
N SER A 111 20.13 14.71 -12.51
CA SER A 111 20.45 13.38 -11.97
C SER A 111 19.49 12.33 -12.55
N GLY A 112 19.87 11.75 -13.70
CA GLY A 112 19.65 10.33 -14.01
C GLY A 112 18.26 9.84 -14.40
N ASP A 113 17.52 10.56 -15.25
CA ASP A 113 16.18 10.16 -15.74
C ASP A 113 16.18 9.42 -17.10
N ASP A 114 17.28 8.79 -17.51
CA ASP A 114 17.46 8.37 -18.92
C ASP A 114 17.16 6.89 -19.27
N ASP A 115 16.50 6.07 -18.42
CA ASP A 115 16.46 4.61 -18.70
C ASP A 115 15.15 3.86 -18.41
N ILE A 116 13.97 4.46 -18.61
CA ILE A 116 12.79 3.65 -18.97
C ILE A 116 12.00 4.37 -20.07
N PRO A 117 12.22 4.01 -21.34
CA PRO A 117 11.44 4.56 -22.46
C PRO A 117 9.95 4.28 -22.25
N ASP A 118 9.13 5.28 -22.50
CA ASP A 118 7.77 5.08 -23.01
C ASP A 118 7.88 4.15 -24.23
N ASP A 119 7.55 2.88 -24.03
CA ASP A 119 7.76 1.80 -25.00
C ASP A 119 6.71 1.81 -26.12
N GLY A 120 5.91 2.88 -26.23
CA GLY A 120 4.88 3.06 -27.27
C GLY A 120 3.83 1.95 -27.27
N ARG A 121 3.74 1.19 -26.17
CA ARG A 121 2.92 -0.01 -26.12
C ARG A 121 1.46 0.35 -26.01
N LYS A 122 0.63 -0.57 -26.51
CA LYS A 122 -0.83 -0.46 -26.49
C LYS A 122 -1.48 -1.46 -25.55
N ASN A 123 -0.69 -2.27 -24.83
CA ASN A 123 -1.16 -3.29 -23.88
C ASN A 123 -0.12 -3.48 -22.77
N PRO A 124 -0.53 -3.80 -21.53
CA PRO A 124 0.38 -4.18 -20.46
C PRO A 124 1.10 -5.50 -20.80
N GLY A 125 2.36 -5.63 -20.37
CA GLY A 125 3.16 -6.81 -20.67
C GLY A 125 4.64 -6.67 -20.32
N ALA A 126 5.44 -7.57 -20.89
CA ALA A 126 6.87 -7.64 -20.65
C ALA A 126 7.60 -6.35 -21.04
N TRP A 127 8.57 -5.96 -20.21
CA TRP A 127 9.42 -4.78 -20.45
C TRP A 127 10.78 -4.94 -19.77
N GLY A 128 11.77 -4.14 -20.20
CA GLY A 128 13.08 -4.05 -19.55
C GLY A 128 13.90 -5.35 -19.52
N GLY A 129 13.56 -6.34 -20.36
CA GLY A 129 14.21 -7.66 -20.33
C GLY A 129 13.93 -8.49 -19.07
N HIS A 130 12.98 -8.06 -18.23
CA HIS A 130 12.65 -8.72 -16.97
C HIS A 130 11.71 -9.91 -17.18
N LYS A 131 11.61 -10.75 -16.14
CA LYS A 131 10.57 -11.78 -16.02
C LYS A 131 9.45 -11.25 -15.13
N ASN A 132 8.23 -11.75 -15.38
CA ASN A 132 7.05 -11.38 -14.62
C ASN A 132 7.19 -11.76 -13.14
N GLY A 133 7.07 -10.77 -12.25
CA GLY A 133 7.25 -10.93 -10.80
C GLY A 133 8.71 -11.00 -10.35
N GLU A 134 9.67 -10.71 -11.23
CA GLU A 134 11.11 -10.71 -10.94
C GLU A 134 11.77 -9.38 -11.37
N ILE A 135 11.06 -8.27 -11.23
CA ILE A 135 11.57 -6.92 -11.49
C ILE A 135 12.23 -6.38 -10.22
N PRO A 136 13.50 -5.95 -10.27
CA PRO A 136 14.18 -5.32 -9.15
C PRO A 136 13.45 -4.03 -8.71
N THR A 137 13.26 -3.83 -7.40
CA THR A 137 12.49 -2.71 -6.87
C THR A 137 13.16 -1.35 -7.10
N ASP A 138 14.48 -1.30 -7.28
CA ASP A 138 15.24 -0.10 -7.68
C ASP A 138 14.92 0.36 -9.12
N LYS A 139 14.30 -0.50 -9.93
CA LYS A 139 13.75 -0.16 -11.25
C LYS A 139 12.30 0.30 -11.20
N LEU A 140 11.65 0.16 -10.05
CA LEU A 140 10.27 0.56 -9.82
C LEU A 140 10.19 1.87 -9.03
N LYS A 141 9.02 2.51 -9.08
CA LYS A 141 8.72 3.72 -8.31
C LYS A 141 7.56 3.41 -7.38
N LYS A 142 7.67 3.90 -6.15
CA LYS A 142 6.66 3.70 -5.11
C LYS A 142 5.48 4.63 -5.33
N ILE A 143 4.28 4.16 -5.02
CA ILE A 143 3.07 5.00 -5.03
C ILE A 143 3.10 5.95 -3.81
N PRO A 144 3.17 7.29 -4.00
CA PRO A 144 3.56 8.22 -2.93
C PRO A 144 2.63 8.32 -1.72
N TRP A 145 1.34 8.01 -1.88
CA TRP A 145 0.34 8.11 -0.80
C TRP A 145 0.07 6.77 -0.11
N THR A 146 0.82 5.73 -0.45
CA THR A 146 0.72 4.43 0.22
C THR A 146 1.66 4.38 1.42
N PRO A 147 1.27 3.70 2.53
CA PRO A 147 2.14 3.58 3.70
C PRO A 147 3.48 2.95 3.37
N ASP A 148 4.54 3.37 4.05
CA ASP A 148 5.88 2.82 3.82
C ASP A 148 6.03 1.34 4.09
N SER A 149 5.16 0.80 4.93
CA SER A 149 5.05 -0.62 5.25
C SER A 149 4.52 -1.47 4.11
N LYS A 150 3.95 -0.88 3.05
CA LYS A 150 3.42 -1.62 1.90
C LYS A 150 4.37 -1.57 0.71
N LYS A 151 4.42 -2.69 -0.03
CA LYS A 151 5.21 -2.83 -1.26
C LYS A 151 4.45 -2.38 -2.50
N GLU A 152 3.86 -1.18 -2.47
CA GLU A 152 3.07 -0.66 -3.59
C GLU A 152 3.98 0.05 -4.60
N TYR A 153 4.57 -0.75 -5.48
CA TYR A 153 5.47 -0.28 -6.52
C TYR A 153 4.84 -0.45 -7.90
N LEU A 154 5.20 0.43 -8.83
CA LEU A 154 4.80 0.36 -10.23
C LEU A 154 6.00 0.71 -11.11
N ARG A 155 5.90 0.46 -12.42
CA ARG A 155 6.80 1.07 -13.40
C ARG A 155 6.76 2.61 -13.23
N LYS A 156 7.88 3.29 -13.50
CA LYS A 156 8.02 4.74 -13.24
C LYS A 156 6.92 5.57 -13.91
N ASP A 157 6.70 5.35 -15.20
CA ASP A 157 5.68 6.01 -16.01
C ASP A 157 4.24 5.67 -15.58
N ALA A 158 3.98 4.41 -15.23
CA ALA A 158 2.70 3.97 -14.67
C ALA A 158 2.42 4.72 -13.34
N THR A 159 3.44 4.87 -12.50
CA THR A 159 3.33 5.63 -11.24
C THR A 159 3.00 7.09 -11.49
N GLU A 160 3.65 7.73 -12.47
CA GLU A 160 3.41 9.13 -12.82
C GLU A 160 2.02 9.36 -13.41
N ALA A 161 1.58 8.45 -14.28
CA ALA A 161 0.21 8.40 -14.75
C ALA A 161 -0.80 8.22 -13.61
N LEU A 162 -0.51 7.35 -12.64
CA LEU A 162 -1.37 7.13 -11.48
C LEU A 162 -1.42 8.37 -10.58
N ILE A 163 -0.30 9.07 -10.38
CA ILE A 163 -0.23 10.34 -9.64
C ILE A 163 -1.12 11.39 -10.32
N ALA A 164 -1.03 11.52 -11.64
CA ALA A 164 -1.86 12.45 -12.41
C ALA A 164 -3.36 12.12 -12.30
N MET A 165 -3.71 10.83 -12.40
CA MET A 165 -5.08 10.36 -12.21
C MET A 165 -5.58 10.61 -10.79
N ASN A 166 -4.76 10.32 -9.77
CA ASN A 166 -5.09 10.53 -8.37
C ASN A 166 -5.31 12.02 -8.05
N LYS A 167 -4.54 12.93 -8.66
CA LYS A 167 -4.78 14.38 -8.54
C LYS A 167 -6.17 14.77 -9.06
N ALA A 168 -6.61 14.20 -10.17
CA ALA A 168 -7.96 14.45 -10.70
C ALA A 168 -9.05 13.79 -9.84
N TYR A 169 -8.80 12.57 -9.35
CA TYR A 169 -9.70 11.84 -8.46
C TYR A 169 -9.91 12.57 -7.13
N LYS A 170 -8.85 13.09 -6.53
CA LYS A 170 -8.89 13.85 -5.27
C LYS A 170 -9.67 15.14 -5.39
N LYS A 171 -9.68 15.80 -6.56
CA LYS A 171 -10.54 16.96 -6.82
C LYS A 171 -12.04 16.60 -6.81
N GLU A 172 -12.38 15.40 -7.24
CA GLU A 172 -13.77 14.93 -7.28
C GLU A 172 -14.25 14.43 -5.92
N PHE A 173 -13.44 13.61 -5.23
CA PHE A 173 -13.87 12.86 -4.04
C PHE A 173 -13.21 13.28 -2.74
N ASN A 174 -12.34 14.28 -2.77
CA ASN A 174 -11.57 14.78 -1.61
C ASN A 174 -10.81 13.68 -0.84
N THR A 175 -10.41 12.62 -1.53
CA THR A 175 -9.62 11.51 -0.98
C THR A 175 -8.70 10.96 -2.04
N ASP A 176 -7.59 10.35 -1.62
CA ASP A 176 -6.69 9.65 -2.53
C ASP A 176 -7.31 8.31 -2.96
N ILE A 177 -6.90 7.82 -4.14
CA ILE A 177 -7.25 6.48 -4.62
C ILE A 177 -6.69 5.46 -3.63
N ALA A 178 -7.56 4.69 -3.00
CA ALA A 178 -7.13 3.64 -2.08
C ALA A 178 -6.49 2.49 -2.85
N ILE A 179 -5.19 2.26 -2.67
CA ILE A 179 -4.47 1.14 -3.28
C ILE A 179 -4.47 -0.06 -2.33
N THR A 180 -4.93 -1.20 -2.84
CA THR A 180 -4.95 -2.47 -2.12
C THR A 180 -3.90 -3.46 -2.59
N ASP A 181 -3.48 -3.37 -3.85
CA ASP A 181 -2.39 -4.18 -4.43
C ASP A 181 -1.79 -3.48 -5.66
N ALA A 182 -0.52 -3.73 -5.97
CA ALA A 182 0.22 -3.18 -7.11
C ALA A 182 1.25 -4.22 -7.62
N TYR A 183 2.56 -3.92 -7.60
CA TYR A 183 3.57 -4.90 -8.03
C TYR A 183 3.56 -6.15 -7.14
N ARG A 184 3.38 -7.31 -7.77
CA ARG A 184 3.34 -8.61 -7.10
C ARG A 184 4.45 -9.50 -7.60
N ASP A 185 5.34 -9.92 -6.69
CA ASP A 185 6.47 -10.77 -7.05
C ASP A 185 6.02 -12.21 -7.38
N LEU A 186 6.92 -12.98 -8.01
CA LEU A 186 6.62 -14.34 -8.47
C LEU A 186 6.32 -15.28 -7.29
N ALA A 187 6.97 -15.08 -6.13
CA ALA A 187 6.76 -15.91 -4.96
C ALA A 187 5.35 -15.69 -4.40
N GLU A 188 4.92 -14.45 -4.27
CA GLU A 188 3.58 -14.08 -3.87
C GLU A 188 2.53 -14.59 -4.87
N GLN A 189 2.77 -14.42 -6.19
CA GLN A 189 1.85 -14.94 -7.20
C GLN A 189 1.69 -16.47 -7.12
N LYS A 190 2.76 -17.23 -6.80
CA LYS A 190 2.68 -18.68 -6.54
C LYS A 190 1.79 -19.01 -5.34
N VAL A 191 1.90 -18.23 -4.26
CA VAL A 191 1.06 -18.39 -3.06
C VAL A 191 -0.41 -18.12 -3.40
N LEU A 192 -0.71 -17.02 -4.09
CA LEU A 192 -2.09 -16.69 -4.49
C LEU A 192 -2.68 -17.72 -5.44
N TYR A 193 -1.91 -18.19 -6.43
CA TYR A 193 -2.38 -19.22 -7.36
C TYR A 193 -2.66 -20.55 -6.65
N LYS A 194 -1.80 -20.96 -5.70
CA LYS A 194 -2.05 -22.14 -4.87
C LYS A 194 -3.31 -22.00 -4.01
N ARG A 195 -3.58 -20.79 -3.51
CA ARG A 195 -4.72 -20.50 -2.64
C ARG A 195 -6.04 -20.43 -3.38
N TYR A 196 -6.09 -19.71 -4.49
CA TYR A 196 -7.35 -19.38 -5.18
C TYR A 196 -7.59 -20.17 -6.46
N GLY A 197 -6.54 -20.71 -7.05
CA GLY A 197 -6.63 -21.53 -8.26
C GLY A 197 -7.00 -20.74 -9.53
N PRO A 198 -7.19 -21.47 -10.64
CA PRO A 198 -7.48 -20.88 -11.94
C PRO A 198 -8.82 -20.12 -11.94
N GLY A 199 -8.84 -18.97 -12.61
CA GLY A 199 -10.02 -18.09 -12.70
C GLY A 199 -10.15 -17.07 -11.57
N ARG A 200 -9.38 -17.23 -10.48
CA ARG A 200 -9.30 -16.26 -9.36
C ARG A 200 -7.90 -15.72 -9.10
N ALA A 201 -6.89 -16.40 -9.61
CA ALA A 201 -5.52 -15.91 -9.64
C ALA A 201 -4.91 -16.28 -10.99
N ALA A 202 -4.11 -15.37 -11.55
CA ALA A 202 -3.35 -15.67 -12.76
C ALA A 202 -2.31 -16.77 -12.49
N VAL A 203 -2.01 -17.57 -13.52
CA VAL A 203 -0.89 -18.51 -13.48
C VAL A 203 0.39 -17.74 -13.12
N PRO A 204 1.26 -18.26 -12.22
CA PRO A 204 2.50 -17.58 -11.87
C PRO A 204 3.32 -17.20 -13.11
N GLY A 205 3.78 -15.95 -13.15
CA GLY A 205 4.50 -15.40 -14.30
C GLY A 205 3.60 -14.86 -15.43
N LYS A 206 2.28 -14.77 -15.23
CA LYS A 206 1.32 -14.27 -16.25
C LYS A 206 0.47 -13.09 -15.78
N SER A 207 0.68 -12.55 -14.58
CA SER A 207 -0.15 -11.46 -14.03
C SER A 207 0.38 -10.08 -14.43
N ASN A 208 -0.49 -9.13 -14.79
CA ASN A 208 -0.04 -7.75 -15.03
C ASN A 208 0.49 -7.04 -13.76
N HIS A 209 0.12 -7.52 -12.57
CA HIS A 209 0.78 -7.11 -11.32
C HIS A 209 2.27 -7.47 -11.31
N GLY A 210 2.64 -8.63 -11.85
CA GLY A 210 4.05 -9.03 -11.97
C GLY A 210 4.84 -8.21 -13.00
N TRP A 211 4.17 -7.40 -13.81
CA TRP A 211 4.83 -6.41 -14.66
C TRP A 211 4.91 -5.02 -14.01
N ALA A 212 4.37 -4.84 -12.80
CA ALA A 212 4.25 -3.54 -12.13
C ALA A 212 3.38 -2.53 -12.92
N LEU A 213 2.34 -3.05 -13.60
CA LEU A 213 1.45 -2.30 -14.50
C LEU A 213 -0.03 -2.45 -14.17
N ALA A 214 -0.33 -3.02 -13.02
CA ALA A 214 -1.70 -3.16 -12.55
C ALA A 214 -1.80 -2.66 -11.12
N VAL A 215 -2.95 -2.12 -10.78
CA VAL A 215 -3.33 -1.78 -9.42
C VAL A 215 -4.70 -2.36 -9.12
N ASP A 216 -4.86 -2.83 -7.89
CA ASP A 216 -6.16 -3.10 -7.31
C ASP A 216 -6.55 -1.92 -6.41
N CYS A 217 -7.73 -1.37 -6.66
CA CYS A 217 -8.24 -0.16 -6.01
C CYS A 217 -9.40 -0.47 -5.06
N GLY A 218 -9.38 0.11 -3.87
CA GLY A 218 -10.48 0.09 -2.89
C GLY A 218 -11.30 1.38 -2.87
N GLY A 219 -11.80 1.76 -1.68
CA GLY A 219 -12.42 3.08 -1.46
C GLY A 219 -13.70 3.34 -2.26
N GLY A 220 -14.40 2.28 -2.67
CA GLY A 220 -15.58 2.34 -3.53
C GLY A 220 -15.30 2.00 -4.99
N ILE A 221 -14.05 2.12 -5.47
CA ILE A 221 -13.67 1.73 -6.83
C ILE A 221 -13.86 0.21 -7.03
N ASN A 222 -13.64 -0.58 -5.98
CA ASN A 222 -13.86 -2.04 -5.94
C ASN A 222 -15.33 -2.49 -6.01
N LYS A 223 -16.28 -1.57 -6.20
CA LYS A 223 -17.71 -1.88 -6.28
C LYS A 223 -18.28 -1.38 -7.59
N PHE A 224 -18.77 -2.29 -8.44
CA PHE A 224 -19.47 -1.95 -9.66
C PHE A 224 -20.61 -0.94 -9.41
N GLY A 225 -20.72 0.03 -10.32
CA GLY A 225 -21.77 1.05 -10.29
C GLY A 225 -21.63 2.14 -9.24
N SER A 226 -20.64 2.07 -8.33
CA SER A 226 -20.36 3.15 -7.38
C SER A 226 -19.96 4.46 -8.10
N PRO A 227 -20.14 5.63 -7.46
CA PRO A 227 -19.67 6.90 -8.03
C PRO A 227 -18.17 6.87 -8.39
N GLN A 228 -17.34 6.29 -7.51
CA GLN A 228 -15.90 6.18 -7.69
C GLN A 228 -15.55 5.27 -8.87
N HIS A 229 -16.19 4.10 -8.98
CA HIS A 229 -15.94 3.17 -10.08
C HIS A 229 -16.38 3.76 -11.43
N LYS A 230 -17.55 4.41 -11.49
CA LYS A 230 -18.02 5.12 -12.69
C LYS A 230 -17.09 6.26 -13.10
N TRP A 231 -16.55 7.00 -12.12
CA TRP A 231 -15.56 8.03 -12.39
C TRP A 231 -14.30 7.44 -13.03
N MET A 232 -13.80 6.33 -12.49
CA MET A 232 -12.64 5.65 -13.04
C MET A 232 -12.91 5.18 -14.48
N GLN A 233 -14.07 4.58 -14.76
CA GLN A 233 -14.45 4.14 -16.12
C GLN A 233 -14.46 5.29 -17.13
N LYS A 234 -14.91 6.48 -16.71
CA LYS A 234 -15.00 7.67 -17.56
C LYS A 234 -13.66 8.37 -17.76
N ASN A 235 -12.75 8.31 -16.78
CA ASN A 235 -11.58 9.20 -16.74
C ASN A 235 -10.24 8.49 -16.81
N ALA A 236 -10.11 7.25 -16.31
CA ALA A 236 -8.82 6.58 -16.18
C ALA A 236 -8.04 6.51 -17.50
N LYS A 237 -8.75 6.29 -18.62
CA LYS A 237 -8.14 6.16 -19.95
C LYS A 237 -7.37 7.42 -20.39
N LYS A 238 -7.78 8.60 -19.92
CA LYS A 238 -7.08 9.88 -20.17
C LYS A 238 -5.67 9.91 -19.57
N PHE A 239 -5.43 9.06 -18.56
CA PHE A 239 -4.15 8.92 -17.90
C PHE A 239 -3.42 7.64 -18.33
N GLY A 240 -3.93 6.91 -19.32
CA GLY A 240 -3.37 5.63 -19.76
C GLY A 240 -3.73 4.44 -18.87
N TRP A 241 -4.68 4.58 -17.95
CA TRP A 241 -5.19 3.49 -17.12
C TRP A 241 -6.54 3.01 -17.65
N GLU A 242 -6.75 1.70 -17.76
CA GLU A 242 -7.99 1.14 -18.28
C GLU A 242 -8.57 0.07 -17.37
N HIS A 243 -9.90 -0.03 -17.36
CA HIS A 243 -10.59 -1.20 -16.84
C HIS A 243 -10.64 -2.26 -17.95
N PRO A 244 -9.82 -3.32 -17.86
CA PRO A 244 -9.64 -4.19 -19.01
C PRO A 244 -10.94 -4.94 -19.33
N PRO A 245 -11.24 -5.22 -20.61
CA PRO A 245 -12.51 -5.82 -21.00
C PRO A 245 -12.87 -7.11 -20.26
N TRP A 246 -11.88 -7.93 -19.90
CA TRP A 246 -12.06 -9.19 -19.20
C TRP A 246 -12.51 -9.02 -17.73
N ALA A 247 -12.23 -7.86 -17.12
CA ALA A 247 -12.54 -7.54 -15.73
C ALA A 247 -13.90 -6.85 -15.56
N ARG A 248 -14.63 -6.57 -16.65
CA ARG A 248 -15.90 -5.83 -16.62
C ARG A 248 -17.04 -6.62 -16.00
N GLU A 249 -18.04 -5.90 -15.52
CA GLU A 249 -19.26 -6.49 -14.98
C GLU A 249 -19.92 -7.43 -15.99
N GLY A 250 -20.32 -8.62 -15.53
CA GLY A 250 -20.90 -9.67 -16.37
C GLY A 250 -19.87 -10.62 -17.01
N GLN A 251 -18.56 -10.38 -16.81
CA GLN A 251 -17.52 -11.32 -17.24
C GLN A 251 -17.30 -12.44 -16.20
N LYS A 252 -16.80 -13.59 -16.67
CA LYS A 252 -16.51 -14.76 -15.81
C LYS A 252 -15.52 -14.43 -14.68
N ASN A 253 -14.53 -13.60 -14.98
CA ASN A 253 -13.49 -13.16 -14.04
C ASN A 253 -13.60 -11.65 -13.80
N GLN A 254 -14.83 -11.17 -13.56
CA GLN A 254 -15.06 -9.76 -13.30
C GLN A 254 -14.32 -9.26 -12.05
N GLU A 255 -13.66 -8.11 -12.16
CA GLU A 255 -12.83 -7.52 -11.12
C GLU A 255 -13.00 -6.00 -11.16
N ALA A 256 -13.96 -5.46 -10.39
CA ALA A 256 -14.21 -4.02 -10.35
C ALA A 256 -13.01 -3.21 -9.82
N TRP A 257 -12.19 -3.85 -9.00
CA TRP A 257 -11.03 -3.27 -8.35
C TRP A 257 -9.81 -3.20 -9.28
N HIS A 258 -9.74 -4.00 -10.34
CA HIS A 258 -8.51 -4.19 -11.12
C HIS A 258 -8.37 -3.18 -12.26
N TRP A 259 -7.27 -2.45 -12.31
CA TRP A 259 -6.98 -1.47 -13.35
C TRP A 259 -5.57 -1.67 -13.89
N GLU A 260 -5.42 -1.52 -15.20
CA GLU A 260 -4.18 -1.81 -15.92
C GLU A 260 -3.66 -0.57 -16.64
N TYR A 261 -2.34 -0.39 -16.65
CA TYR A 261 -1.67 0.70 -17.36
C TYR A 261 -1.30 0.29 -18.79
N TYR A 262 -1.85 1.02 -19.75
CA TYR A 262 -1.74 0.78 -21.19
C TYR A 262 -0.77 1.76 -21.88
N GLY A 263 -0.23 2.75 -21.17
CA GLY A 263 0.53 3.85 -21.76
C GLY A 263 -0.35 5.08 -22.05
N LYS A 264 0.27 6.27 -22.12
CA LYS A 264 -0.40 7.50 -22.57
C LYS A 264 -0.18 7.70 -24.07
N ASN A 265 -1.24 7.94 -24.83
CA ASN A 265 -1.10 8.40 -26.22
C ASN A 265 -0.61 9.86 -26.21
N LYS A 266 0.56 10.13 -26.78
CA LYS A 266 1.13 11.49 -26.90
C LYS A 266 0.35 12.41 -27.86
N GLU A 267 -0.51 11.86 -28.73
CA GLU A 267 -1.27 12.64 -29.71
C GLU A 267 -2.38 13.53 -29.11
N THR A 268 -2.75 13.34 -27.83
CA THR A 268 -3.76 14.18 -27.16
C THR A 268 -3.16 15.25 -26.24
N GLU A 269 -1.83 15.42 -26.24
CA GLU A 269 -1.13 16.45 -25.46
C GLU A 269 -0.68 17.66 -26.32
N ALA A 270 -1.25 17.83 -27.54
CA ALA A 270 -1.08 19.00 -28.40
C ALA A 270 -2.35 19.88 -28.44
#